data_AF-A0A944XBD0-F1
#
_entry.id   AF-A0A944XBD0-F1
#
_cell.length_a   1.000
_cell.length_b   1.000
_cell.length_c   1.000
_cell.angle_alpha   90.00
_cell.angle_beta   90.00
_cell.angle_gamma   90.00
#
_symmetry.space_group_name_H-M   'P 1'
#
loop_
_entity.id
_entity.type
_entity.pdbx_description
1 polymer ?
#
loop_
_entity_poly.entity_id
_entity_poly.type
_entity_poly.pdbx_seq_one_letter_code
_entity_poly.pdbx_strand_id
1 'polypeptide(L)'
;MAGTYLHLLLAQQALEGLAERTDLSEEQASFYAGVVGPDIGFFPGGPRQLSDAIHRQHSADLIRALVAQAQNPAERAFAAGWALHVYTDLAVHPVIDELSFRLQADHPLAAGADVWHRRIEWGLDCQVLESTALRLWQFPLSFPFEPSAASVLERAAKPLYGSLVDTQAIHAGGQAAALWIRRLVPALLWTGGCRRSDCSLICRLAGAVANPFARALSSFWEQSEGRDDEVAILGPRRNEDELTHRLRTLASESIDAFRDGLRQEYRQLANRNLSTGELTHPNEDES
;
A
#
# COMPACT_ATOMS: atom_id res chain seq x y z
N MET A 1 -2.18 -4.90 1.84
CA MET A 1 -3.33 -4.95 0.89
C MET A 1 -4.23 -3.74 1.07
N ALA A 2 -4.64 -3.41 2.29
CA ALA A 2 -5.38 -2.18 2.54
C ALA A 2 -4.51 -0.95 2.24
N GLY A 3 -5.11 0.20 1.90
CA GLY A 3 -4.39 1.43 1.53
C GLY A 3 -3.94 1.50 0.06
N THR A 4 -4.11 0.41 -0.70
CA THR A 4 -3.63 0.31 -2.09
C THR A 4 -4.15 1.43 -3.01
N TYR A 5 -5.42 1.81 -2.89
CA TYR A 5 -6.00 2.79 -3.81
C TYR A 5 -5.62 4.22 -3.47
N LEU A 6 -5.41 4.55 -2.19
CA LEU A 6 -4.76 5.79 -1.81
C LEU A 6 -3.39 5.91 -2.48
N HIS A 7 -2.56 4.88 -2.35
CA HIS A 7 -1.23 4.84 -2.95
C HIS A 7 -1.25 5.00 -4.48
N LEU A 8 -2.14 4.30 -5.19
CA LEU A 8 -2.28 4.45 -6.64
C LEU A 8 -2.76 5.86 -7.06
N LEU A 9 -3.61 6.50 -6.25
CA LEU A 9 -4.00 7.89 -6.49
C LEU A 9 -2.81 8.83 -6.36
N LEU A 10 -2.03 8.69 -5.29
CA LEU A 10 -0.83 9.51 -5.07
C LEU A 10 0.21 9.28 -6.15
N ALA A 11 0.32 8.05 -6.64
CA ALA A 11 1.23 7.73 -7.75
C ALA A 11 0.89 8.52 -9.02
N GLN A 12 -0.40 8.58 -9.39
CA GLN A 12 -0.85 9.42 -10.50
C GLN A 12 -0.54 10.90 -10.27
N GLN A 13 -0.84 11.43 -9.08
CA GLN A 13 -0.58 12.83 -8.73
C GLN A 13 0.92 13.17 -8.72
N ALA A 14 1.75 12.23 -8.26
CA ALA A 14 3.19 12.37 -8.26
C ALA A 14 3.72 12.50 -9.69
N LEU A 15 3.28 11.61 -10.59
CA LEU A 15 3.64 11.61 -12.02
C LEU A 15 3.19 12.88 -12.73
N GLU A 16 1.98 13.38 -12.48
CA GLU A 16 1.49 14.63 -13.10
C GLU A 16 2.36 15.86 -12.80
N GLY A 17 2.99 15.91 -11.62
CA GLY A 17 3.90 17.00 -11.26
C GLY A 17 5.38 16.73 -11.56
N LEU A 18 5.72 15.55 -12.09
CA LEU A 18 7.04 15.28 -12.67
C LEU A 18 6.94 15.61 -14.15
N ALA A 19 7.69 16.61 -14.64
CA ALA A 19 7.61 17.08 -16.02
C ALA A 19 7.64 15.91 -17.03
N GLU A 20 6.91 16.04 -18.15
CA GLU A 20 6.59 15.01 -19.18
C GLU A 20 7.77 14.24 -19.82
N ARG A 21 9.00 14.35 -19.31
CA ARG A 21 10.23 13.79 -19.89
C ARG A 21 11.11 13.13 -18.82
N THR A 22 10.54 12.25 -18.01
CA THR A 22 11.31 11.37 -17.13
C THR A 22 11.06 9.91 -17.49
N ASP A 23 12.04 9.04 -17.28
CA ASP A 23 11.88 7.58 -17.38
C ASP A 23 10.67 7.09 -16.57
N LEU A 24 10.34 7.78 -15.46
CA LEU A 24 9.19 7.48 -14.60
C LEU A 24 7.85 7.65 -15.34
N SER A 25 7.72 8.71 -16.16
CA SER A 25 6.51 8.98 -16.95
C SER A 25 6.37 8.06 -18.16
N GLU A 26 7.46 7.47 -18.65
CA GLU A 26 7.43 6.47 -19.72
C GLU A 26 7.14 5.07 -19.17
N GLU A 27 7.61 4.77 -17.95
CA GLU A 27 7.48 3.48 -17.27
C GLU A 27 6.44 3.49 -16.13
N GLN A 28 5.30 4.16 -16.35
CA GLN A 28 4.26 4.36 -15.32
C GLN A 28 3.76 3.04 -14.72
N ALA A 29 3.66 1.98 -15.54
CA ALA A 29 3.20 0.67 -15.07
C ALA A 29 4.16 0.07 -14.02
N SER A 30 5.45 0.29 -14.17
CA SER A 30 6.45 -0.13 -13.19
C SER A 30 6.51 0.81 -12.01
N PHE A 31 6.28 2.12 -12.19
CA PHE A 31 6.09 3.05 -11.08
C PHE A 31 4.90 2.65 -10.19
N TYR A 32 3.73 2.37 -10.77
CA TYR A 32 2.57 1.88 -10.03
C TYR A 32 2.82 0.54 -9.36
N ALA A 33 3.54 -0.38 -10.01
CA ALA A 33 3.95 -1.63 -9.38
C ALA A 33 4.89 -1.41 -8.19
N GLY A 34 5.79 -0.42 -8.29
CA GLY A 34 6.68 -0.02 -7.19
C GLY A 34 5.92 0.48 -5.97
N VAL A 35 4.89 1.30 -6.19
CA VAL A 35 4.01 1.83 -5.14
C VAL A 35 3.23 0.73 -4.40
N VAL A 36 2.94 -0.39 -5.07
CA VAL A 36 2.30 -1.57 -4.47
C VAL A 36 3.35 -2.56 -3.90
N GLY A 37 4.61 -2.42 -4.31
CA GLY A 37 5.72 -3.34 -4.07
C GLY A 37 5.93 -3.76 -2.60
N PRO A 38 6.00 -2.82 -1.63
CA PRO A 38 6.20 -3.16 -0.21
C PRO A 38 5.15 -4.13 0.34
N ASP A 39 3.96 -4.11 -0.26
CA ASP A 39 2.76 -4.77 0.20
C ASP A 39 2.46 -6.12 -0.49
N ILE A 40 3.28 -6.53 -1.46
CA ILE A 40 3.06 -7.76 -2.23
C ILE A 40 3.01 -9.02 -1.36
N GLY A 41 3.67 -9.02 -0.20
CA GLY A 41 3.67 -10.13 0.74
C GLY A 41 2.32 -10.38 1.42
N PHE A 42 1.43 -9.40 1.41
CA PHE A 42 0.07 -9.53 1.95
C PHE A 42 -0.92 -10.07 0.93
N PHE A 43 -0.54 -10.20 -0.34
CA PHE A 43 -1.37 -10.84 -1.36
C PHE A 43 -1.14 -12.37 -1.36
N PRO A 44 -2.13 -13.16 -1.81
CA PRO A 44 -2.02 -14.62 -1.79
C PRO A 44 -0.76 -15.15 -2.48
N GLY A 45 0.01 -15.97 -1.76
CA GLY A 45 1.28 -16.53 -2.24
C GLY A 45 2.50 -15.61 -2.09
N GLY A 46 2.32 -14.38 -1.62
CA GLY A 46 3.40 -13.43 -1.36
C GLY A 46 4.23 -13.72 -0.09
N PRO A 47 5.43 -13.13 0.04
CA PRO A 47 6.31 -13.33 1.18
C PRO A 47 5.92 -12.43 2.37
N ARG A 48 4.87 -12.79 3.12
CA ARG A 48 4.34 -11.98 4.23
C ARG A 48 5.42 -11.48 5.21
N GLN A 49 6.31 -12.37 5.64
CA GLN A 49 7.38 -12.01 6.59
C GLN A 49 8.35 -10.97 6.03
N LEU A 50 8.59 -10.98 4.71
CA LEU A 50 9.43 -9.98 4.06
C LEU A 50 8.73 -8.62 4.06
N SER A 51 7.45 -8.56 3.66
CA SER A 51 6.65 -7.33 3.73
C SER A 51 6.58 -6.80 5.16
N ASP A 52 6.31 -7.65 6.14
CA ASP A 52 6.31 -7.24 7.55
C ASP A 52 7.68 -6.70 8.01
N ALA A 53 8.79 -7.26 7.50
CA ALA A 53 10.13 -6.78 7.83
C ALA A 53 10.44 -5.43 7.17
N ILE A 54 10.07 -5.25 5.90
CA ILE A 54 10.24 -3.98 5.16
C ILE A 54 9.56 -2.82 5.87
N HIS A 55 8.38 -3.04 6.45
CA HIS A 55 7.66 -2.02 7.20
C HIS A 55 8.30 -1.71 8.56
N ARG A 56 9.16 -2.59 9.08
CA ARG A 56 9.71 -2.47 10.44
C ARG A 56 11.17 -2.07 10.49
N GLN A 57 11.95 -2.34 9.45
CA GLN A 57 13.40 -2.12 9.45
C GLN A 57 13.92 -1.92 8.02
N HIS A 58 15.07 -1.25 7.88
CA HIS A 58 15.79 -1.07 6.60
C HIS A 58 14.97 -0.51 5.43
N SER A 59 13.87 0.20 5.70
CA SER A 59 12.99 0.76 4.68
C SER A 59 13.71 1.74 3.76
N ALA A 60 14.55 2.61 4.32
CA ALA A 60 15.34 3.57 3.57
C ALA A 60 16.56 2.93 2.89
N ASP A 61 17.23 1.97 3.55
CA ASP A 61 18.34 1.21 2.96
C ASP A 61 17.87 0.44 1.72
N LEU A 62 16.68 -0.17 1.80
CA LEU A 62 16.12 -0.90 0.67
C LEU A 62 15.82 0.02 -0.50
N ILE A 63 15.28 1.21 -0.27
CA ILE A 63 15.07 2.21 -1.34
C ILE A 63 16.40 2.55 -2.01
N ARG A 64 17.44 2.87 -1.23
CA ARG A 64 18.77 3.19 -1.76
C ARG A 64 19.36 2.01 -2.54
N ALA A 65 19.20 0.79 -2.03
CA ALA A 65 19.64 -0.42 -2.71
C ALA A 65 18.87 -0.67 -4.02
N LEU A 66 17.55 -0.45 -4.05
CA LEU A 66 16.72 -0.55 -5.26
C LEU A 66 17.20 0.43 -6.33
N VAL A 67 17.46 1.68 -5.96
CA VAL A 67 17.97 2.71 -6.87
C VAL A 67 19.36 2.34 -7.38
N ALA A 68 20.27 1.93 -6.50
CA ALA A 68 21.64 1.56 -6.86
C ALA A 68 21.71 0.31 -7.75
N GLN A 69 20.78 -0.63 -7.59
CA GLN A 69 20.73 -1.89 -8.33
C GLN A 69 19.87 -1.84 -9.59
N ALA A 70 19.19 -0.72 -9.87
CA ALA A 70 18.33 -0.56 -11.04
C ALA A 70 19.17 -0.47 -12.33
N GLN A 71 18.92 -1.37 -13.26
CA GLN A 71 19.70 -1.53 -14.50
C GLN A 71 19.00 -0.94 -15.73
N ASN A 72 17.69 -0.67 -15.64
CA ASN A 72 16.88 -0.20 -16.75
C ASN A 72 15.80 0.80 -16.29
N PRO A 73 15.16 1.55 -17.22
CA PRO A 73 14.11 2.52 -16.89
C PRO A 73 12.98 1.96 -16.02
N ALA A 74 12.49 0.74 -16.33
CA ALA A 74 11.41 0.10 -15.58
C ALA A 74 11.79 -0.19 -14.12
N GLU A 75 13.00 -0.70 -13.87
CA GLU A 75 13.52 -0.91 -12.51
C GLU A 75 13.71 0.40 -11.74
N ARG A 76 14.15 1.48 -12.42
CA ARG A 76 14.24 2.82 -11.81
C ARG A 76 12.85 3.36 -11.44
N ALA A 77 11.87 3.17 -12.31
CA ALA A 77 10.49 3.56 -12.05
C ALA A 77 9.89 2.76 -10.88
N PHE A 78 10.13 1.46 -10.84
CA PHE A 78 9.75 0.61 -9.72
C PHE A 78 10.37 1.08 -8.40
N ALA A 79 11.68 1.38 -8.38
CA ALA A 79 12.37 1.90 -7.19
C ALA A 79 11.79 3.25 -6.71
N ALA A 80 11.48 4.16 -7.63
CA ALA A 80 10.86 5.44 -7.29
C ALA A 80 9.43 5.27 -6.74
N GLY A 81 8.65 4.37 -7.33
CA GLY A 81 7.32 4.03 -6.82
C GLY A 81 7.38 3.47 -5.40
N TRP A 82 8.35 2.57 -5.15
CA TRP A 82 8.61 2.03 -3.82
C TRP A 82 8.93 3.13 -2.80
N ALA A 83 9.74 4.12 -3.19
CA ALA A 83 10.03 5.25 -2.32
C ALA A 83 8.76 6.05 -2.00
N LEU A 84 7.92 6.36 -2.99
CA LEU A 84 6.66 7.08 -2.76
C LEU A 84 5.74 6.36 -1.77
N HIS A 85 5.67 5.04 -1.82
CA HIS A 85 4.95 4.23 -0.83
C HIS A 85 5.48 4.50 0.58
N VAL A 86 6.80 4.34 0.79
CA VAL A 86 7.43 4.53 2.11
C VAL A 86 7.24 5.96 2.64
N TYR A 87 7.36 6.99 1.79
CA TYR A 87 7.09 8.37 2.21
C TYR A 87 5.62 8.55 2.64
N THR A 88 4.69 7.91 1.94
CA THR A 88 3.26 7.99 2.26
C THR A 88 2.98 7.32 3.60
N ASP A 89 3.45 6.10 3.81
CA ASP A 89 3.25 5.36 5.06
C ASP A 89 3.79 6.12 6.27
N LEU A 90 5.02 6.65 6.16
CA LEU A 90 5.62 7.47 7.21
C LEU A 90 4.77 8.70 7.57
N ALA A 91 4.02 9.24 6.60
CA ALA A 91 3.16 10.39 6.83
C ALA A 91 1.80 10.01 7.43
N VAL A 92 1.21 8.88 7.03
CA VAL A 92 -0.19 8.54 7.38
C VAL A 92 -0.33 7.51 8.49
N HIS A 93 0.57 6.53 8.59
CA HIS A 93 0.44 5.44 9.55
C HIS A 93 0.43 5.91 11.01
N PRO A 94 1.22 6.91 11.46
CA PRO A 94 1.15 7.37 12.84
C PRO A 94 -0.27 7.80 13.26
N VAL A 95 -1.03 8.41 12.35
CA VAL A 95 -2.42 8.83 12.58
C VAL A 95 -3.39 7.63 12.55
N ILE A 96 -3.17 6.70 11.62
CA ILE A 96 -3.97 5.48 11.49
C ILE A 96 -3.78 4.58 12.72
N ASP A 97 -2.55 4.41 13.18
CA ASP A 97 -2.20 3.60 14.35
C ASP A 97 -2.72 4.20 15.65
N GLU A 98 -2.59 5.52 15.84
CA GLU A 98 -3.20 6.18 17.00
C GLU A 98 -4.71 5.92 17.06
N LEU A 99 -5.40 5.97 15.91
CA LEU A 99 -6.82 5.64 15.86
C LEU A 99 -7.07 4.13 16.07
N SER A 100 -6.26 3.25 15.48
CA SER A 100 -6.42 1.80 15.59
C SER A 100 -6.30 1.34 17.05
N PHE A 101 -5.34 1.87 17.80
CA PHE A 101 -5.16 1.59 19.22
C PHE A 101 -6.31 2.11 20.07
N ARG A 102 -6.80 3.33 19.81
CA ARG A 102 -7.98 3.86 20.50
C ARG A 102 -9.21 2.98 20.27
N LEU A 103 -9.47 2.61 19.02
CA LEU A 103 -10.59 1.72 18.68
C LEU A 103 -10.44 0.34 19.29
N GLN A 104 -9.23 -0.21 19.37
CA GLN A 104 -8.99 -1.47 20.05
C GLN A 104 -9.25 -1.37 21.56
N ALA A 105 -8.95 -0.23 22.19
CA ALA A 105 -9.23 0.01 23.60
C ALA A 105 -10.74 0.13 23.87
N ASP A 106 -11.47 0.85 23.02
CA ASP A 106 -12.92 1.06 23.15
C ASP A 106 -13.74 -0.17 22.73
N HIS A 107 -13.27 -0.87 21.70
CA HIS A 107 -13.93 -2.00 21.04
C HIS A 107 -12.93 -3.12 20.71
N PRO A 108 -12.58 -3.95 21.71
CA PRO A 108 -11.57 -4.99 21.52
C PRO A 108 -11.97 -6.04 20.49
N LEU A 109 -11.11 -6.25 19.49
CA LEU A 109 -11.18 -7.38 18.55
C LEU A 109 -10.14 -8.45 18.94
N ALA A 110 -10.45 -9.73 18.68
CA ALA A 110 -9.58 -10.85 19.03
C ALA A 110 -8.19 -10.76 18.36
N ALA A 111 -8.17 -10.31 17.10
CA ALA A 111 -6.95 -10.13 16.32
C ALA A 111 -6.26 -8.77 16.53
N GLY A 112 -6.70 -7.97 17.52
CA GLY A 112 -6.00 -6.77 17.95
C GLY A 112 -6.15 -5.53 17.05
N ALA A 113 -5.30 -4.53 17.32
CA ALA A 113 -5.33 -3.23 16.66
C ALA A 113 -5.05 -3.31 15.15
N ASP A 114 -4.32 -4.33 14.69
CA ASP A 114 -3.99 -4.54 13.28
C ASP A 114 -5.25 -4.70 12.40
N VAL A 115 -6.33 -5.29 12.94
CA VAL A 115 -7.62 -5.36 12.23
C VAL A 115 -8.23 -3.98 12.09
N TRP A 116 -8.17 -3.15 13.14
CA TRP A 116 -8.65 -1.77 13.07
C TRP A 116 -7.85 -0.94 12.09
N HIS A 117 -6.52 -1.10 12.07
CA HIS A 117 -5.64 -0.46 11.10
C HIS A 117 -6.11 -0.74 9.67
N ARG A 118 -6.24 -2.02 9.29
CA ARG A 118 -6.68 -2.39 7.94
C ARG A 118 -8.12 -1.96 7.64
N ARG A 119 -9.02 -1.93 8.64
CA ARG A 119 -10.38 -1.41 8.48
C ARG A 119 -10.39 0.08 8.15
N ILE A 120 -9.55 0.88 8.80
CA ILE A 120 -9.40 2.33 8.57
C ILE A 120 -8.86 2.57 7.16
N GLU A 121 -7.81 1.86 6.77
CA GLU A 121 -7.20 1.95 5.45
C GLU A 121 -8.18 1.55 4.33
N TRP A 122 -8.92 0.44 4.50
CA TRP A 122 -9.94 0.05 3.53
C TRP A 122 -11.06 1.07 3.41
N GLY A 123 -11.46 1.68 4.53
CA GLY A 123 -12.43 2.77 4.52
C GLY A 123 -11.93 4.00 3.79
N LEU A 124 -10.66 4.36 3.98
CA LEU A 124 -9.99 5.44 3.25
C LEU A 124 -9.93 5.14 1.74
N ASP A 125 -9.53 3.93 1.37
CA ASP A 125 -9.53 3.46 -0.03
C ASP A 125 -10.92 3.57 -0.67
N CYS A 126 -11.96 3.19 0.06
CA CYS A 126 -13.33 3.35 -0.42
C CYS A 126 -13.70 4.82 -0.66
N GLN A 127 -13.31 5.72 0.25
CA GLN A 127 -13.54 7.17 0.12
C GLN A 127 -12.69 7.80 -1.02
N VAL A 128 -11.47 7.31 -1.23
CA VAL A 128 -10.62 7.67 -2.36
C VAL A 128 -11.30 7.27 -3.67
N LEU A 129 -11.69 6.00 -3.79
CA LEU A 129 -12.38 5.48 -4.97
C LEU A 129 -13.69 6.21 -5.26
N GLU A 130 -14.42 6.67 -4.25
CA GLU A 130 -15.66 7.45 -4.42
C GLU A 130 -15.41 8.87 -4.93
N SER A 131 -14.31 9.49 -4.48
CA SER A 131 -14.03 10.90 -4.75
C SER A 131 -13.24 11.15 -6.03
N THR A 132 -12.53 10.14 -6.56
CA THR A 132 -11.77 10.26 -7.81
C THR A 132 -12.56 9.79 -9.04
N ALA A 133 -12.46 10.51 -10.15
CA ALA A 133 -12.95 10.03 -11.44
C ALA A 133 -12.11 8.87 -11.99
N LEU A 134 -10.87 8.73 -11.54
CA LEU A 134 -9.92 7.73 -12.01
C LEU A 134 -10.38 6.31 -11.66
N ARG A 135 -10.13 5.39 -12.59
CA ARG A 135 -10.34 3.95 -12.38
C ARG A 135 -9.04 3.32 -11.92
N LEU A 136 -8.66 3.60 -10.67
CA LEU A 136 -7.37 3.20 -10.09
C LEU A 136 -7.12 1.69 -10.19
N TRP A 137 -8.17 0.87 -10.08
CA TRP A 137 -8.10 -0.58 -10.26
C TRP A 137 -7.84 -1.04 -11.70
N GLN A 138 -7.85 -0.14 -12.68
CA GLN A 138 -7.50 -0.43 -14.06
C GLN A 138 -6.06 -0.04 -14.41
N PHE A 139 -5.36 0.63 -13.50
CA PHE A 139 -3.97 1.03 -13.72
C PHE A 139 -3.11 -0.19 -14.06
N PRO A 140 -2.21 -0.08 -15.04
CA PRO A 140 -1.32 -1.17 -15.39
C PRO A 140 -0.29 -1.35 -14.28
N LEU A 141 -0.08 -2.57 -13.81
CA LEU A 141 1.00 -2.91 -12.88
C LEU A 141 1.97 -3.84 -13.60
N SER A 142 3.21 -3.37 -13.78
CA SER A 142 4.30 -4.12 -14.42
C SER A 142 5.45 -4.29 -13.44
N PHE A 143 5.45 -5.41 -12.71
CA PHE A 143 6.55 -5.75 -11.82
C PHE A 143 7.76 -6.21 -12.66
N PRO A 144 8.95 -5.59 -12.53
CA PRO A 144 10.14 -5.96 -13.31
C PRO A 144 10.80 -7.23 -12.75
N PHE A 145 10.02 -8.31 -12.68
CA PHE A 145 10.39 -9.59 -12.09
C PHE A 145 10.57 -10.61 -13.22
N GLU A 146 11.80 -10.74 -13.72
CA GLU A 146 12.11 -11.69 -14.78
C GLU A 146 12.22 -13.12 -14.22
N PRO A 147 11.50 -14.12 -14.75
CA PRO A 147 11.55 -15.49 -14.21
C PRO A 147 12.95 -16.13 -14.29
N SER A 148 13.81 -15.64 -15.17
CA SER A 148 15.12 -16.21 -15.48
C SER A 148 16.29 -15.51 -14.78
N ALA A 149 16.05 -14.41 -14.07
CA ALA A 149 17.09 -13.62 -13.41
C ALA A 149 16.56 -13.01 -12.10
N ALA A 150 17.44 -12.82 -11.13
CA ALA A 150 17.06 -12.13 -9.90
C ALA A 150 16.56 -10.71 -10.23
N SER A 151 15.33 -10.41 -9.84
CA SER A 151 14.72 -9.08 -9.98
C SER A 151 15.46 -8.01 -9.19
N VAL A 152 15.22 -6.72 -9.51
CA VAL A 152 15.79 -5.61 -8.73
C VAL A 152 15.46 -5.71 -7.24
N LEU A 153 14.24 -6.17 -6.91
CA LEU A 153 13.82 -6.36 -5.52
C LEU A 153 14.65 -7.45 -4.84
N GLU A 154 14.88 -8.58 -5.49
CA GLU A 154 15.71 -9.64 -4.91
C GLU A 154 17.16 -9.20 -4.74
N ARG A 155 17.75 -8.55 -5.76
CA ARG A 155 19.13 -8.04 -5.69
C ARG A 155 19.30 -7.02 -4.56
N ALA A 156 18.33 -6.13 -4.37
CA ALA A 156 18.37 -5.11 -3.34
C ALA A 156 18.02 -5.64 -1.93
N ALA A 157 17.06 -6.55 -1.82
CA ALA A 157 16.58 -7.06 -0.54
C ALA A 157 17.46 -8.17 0.04
N LYS A 158 18.14 -8.98 -0.79
CA LYS A 158 18.90 -10.15 -0.30
C LYS A 158 19.98 -9.77 0.74
N PRO A 159 20.77 -8.70 0.57
CA PRO A 159 21.77 -8.29 1.55
C PRO A 159 21.15 -7.81 2.88
N LEU A 160 19.93 -7.26 2.84
CA LEU A 160 19.28 -6.62 4.00
C LEU A 160 18.41 -7.61 4.79
N TYR A 161 17.72 -8.53 4.12
CA TYR A 161 16.71 -9.40 4.72
C TYR A 161 17.04 -10.90 4.61
N GLY A 162 18.13 -11.26 3.93
CA GLY A 162 18.70 -12.60 3.93
C GLY A 162 17.72 -13.70 3.51
N SER A 163 17.38 -14.59 4.44
CA SER A 163 16.51 -15.75 4.20
C SER A 163 15.04 -15.39 3.99
N LEU A 164 14.60 -14.17 4.33
CA LEU A 164 13.23 -13.72 4.07
C LEU A 164 12.95 -13.48 2.58
N VAL A 165 14.00 -13.33 1.77
CA VAL A 165 13.88 -13.16 0.31
C VAL A 165 13.69 -14.52 -0.35
N ASP A 166 12.45 -14.78 -0.73
CA ASP A 166 12.00 -15.92 -1.52
C ASP A 166 11.53 -15.44 -2.90
N THR A 167 12.29 -15.81 -3.93
CA THR A 167 12.02 -15.47 -5.34
C THR A 167 10.63 -15.90 -5.77
N GLN A 168 10.24 -17.14 -5.50
CA GLN A 168 8.98 -17.68 -5.98
C GLN A 168 7.80 -16.95 -5.31
N ALA A 169 7.92 -16.68 -4.01
CA ALA A 169 6.91 -15.93 -3.28
C ALA A 169 6.82 -14.48 -3.76
N ILE A 170 7.94 -13.79 -4.02
CA ILE A 170 7.93 -12.41 -4.56
C ILE A 170 7.18 -12.35 -5.90
N HIS A 171 7.49 -13.28 -6.82
CA HIS A 171 6.81 -13.34 -8.11
C HIS A 171 5.31 -13.64 -7.95
N ALA A 172 4.96 -14.60 -7.09
CA ALA A 172 3.57 -14.94 -6.80
C ALA A 172 2.81 -13.75 -6.20
N GLY A 173 3.42 -13.03 -5.24
CA GLY A 173 2.86 -11.84 -4.61
C GLY A 173 2.61 -10.71 -5.61
N GLY A 174 3.57 -10.40 -6.49
CA GLY A 174 3.41 -9.39 -7.54
C GLY A 174 2.29 -9.73 -8.54
N GLN A 175 2.23 -10.98 -8.99
CA GLN A 175 1.15 -11.46 -9.87
C GLN A 175 -0.21 -11.41 -9.18
N ALA A 176 -0.26 -11.85 -7.92
CA ALA A 176 -1.47 -11.80 -7.11
C ALA A 176 -1.92 -10.35 -6.91
N ALA A 177 -1.03 -9.43 -6.57
CA ALA A 177 -1.35 -8.00 -6.42
C ALA A 177 -2.01 -7.43 -7.68
N ALA A 178 -1.42 -7.66 -8.86
CA ALA A 178 -1.98 -7.20 -10.13
C ALA A 178 -3.37 -7.77 -10.43
N LEU A 179 -3.63 -9.03 -10.07
CA LEU A 179 -4.95 -9.66 -10.26
C LEU A 179 -5.97 -9.18 -9.22
N TRP A 180 -5.57 -9.14 -7.96
CA TRP A 180 -6.46 -8.83 -6.84
C TRP A 180 -6.87 -7.36 -6.85
N ILE A 181 -5.98 -6.42 -7.14
CA ILE A 181 -6.33 -4.99 -7.23
C ILE A 181 -7.44 -4.73 -8.26
N ARG A 182 -7.44 -5.46 -9.39
CA ARG A 182 -8.51 -5.38 -10.41
C ARG A 182 -9.83 -6.00 -9.92
N ARG A 183 -9.78 -7.01 -9.05
CA ARG A 183 -10.92 -7.80 -8.57
C ARG A 183 -11.52 -7.30 -7.26
N LEU A 184 -10.75 -6.56 -6.45
CA LEU A 184 -11.17 -6.05 -5.15
C LEU A 184 -12.24 -4.97 -5.28
N VAL A 185 -12.21 -4.13 -6.33
CA VAL A 185 -13.25 -3.11 -6.55
C VAL A 185 -14.65 -3.71 -6.67
N PRO A 186 -14.90 -4.74 -7.51
CA PRO A 186 -16.18 -5.46 -7.49
C PRO A 186 -16.63 -5.90 -6.10
N ALA A 187 -15.72 -6.44 -5.28
CA ALA A 187 -16.04 -6.83 -3.91
C ALA A 187 -16.44 -5.62 -3.04
N LEU A 188 -15.65 -4.54 -3.06
CA LEU A 188 -15.93 -3.31 -2.31
C LEU A 188 -17.23 -2.62 -2.76
N LEU A 189 -17.55 -2.67 -4.05
CA LEU A 189 -18.82 -2.16 -4.59
C LEU A 189 -20.00 -3.01 -4.13
N TRP A 190 -19.87 -4.33 -4.12
CA TRP A 190 -20.93 -5.25 -3.70
C TRP A 190 -21.11 -5.33 -2.19
N THR A 191 -20.09 -5.09 -1.38
CA THR A 191 -20.25 -4.98 0.08
C THR A 191 -20.68 -3.59 0.51
N GLY A 192 -20.86 -2.66 -0.44
CA GLY A 192 -21.20 -1.26 -0.16
C GLY A 192 -20.09 -0.49 0.56
N GLY A 193 -18.86 -1.02 0.56
CA GLY A 193 -17.67 -0.33 1.02
C GLY A 193 -17.46 0.94 0.20
N CYS A 194 -17.62 0.85 -1.13
CA CYS A 194 -17.46 1.94 -2.07
C CYS A 194 -18.77 2.29 -2.82
N ARG A 195 -19.06 3.59 -2.98
CA ARG A 195 -20.30 4.15 -3.54
C ARG A 195 -20.07 5.08 -4.73
N ARG A 196 -19.39 4.58 -5.76
CA ARG A 196 -19.13 5.40 -6.96
C ARG A 196 -20.41 5.70 -7.75
N SER A 197 -20.51 6.94 -8.24
CA SER A 197 -21.63 7.40 -9.06
C SER A 197 -21.66 6.76 -10.45
N ASP A 198 -20.50 6.41 -11.01
CA ASP A 198 -20.33 5.80 -12.34
C ASP A 198 -20.59 4.28 -12.37
N CYS A 199 -20.99 3.67 -11.26
CA CYS A 199 -21.38 2.27 -11.21
C CYS A 199 -22.75 2.02 -11.85
N SER A 200 -22.99 0.79 -12.33
CA SER A 200 -24.31 0.41 -12.86
C SER A 200 -25.37 0.36 -11.74
N LEU A 201 -26.64 0.58 -12.09
CA LEU A 201 -27.75 0.49 -11.14
C LEU A 201 -27.81 -0.89 -10.47
N ILE A 202 -27.50 -1.95 -11.22
CA ILE A 202 -27.43 -3.32 -10.72
C ILE A 202 -26.39 -3.44 -9.61
N CYS A 203 -25.19 -2.87 -9.79
CA CYS A 203 -24.16 -2.90 -8.75
C CYS A 203 -24.61 -2.16 -7.48
N ARG A 204 -25.27 -1.00 -7.62
CA ARG A 204 -25.79 -0.24 -6.47
C ARG A 204 -26.88 -0.99 -5.71
N LEU A 205 -27.82 -1.61 -6.43
CA LEU A 205 -28.89 -2.39 -5.83
C LEU A 205 -28.36 -3.68 -5.18
N ALA A 206 -27.44 -4.39 -5.86
CA ALA A 206 -26.75 -5.54 -5.31
C ALA A 206 -26.00 -5.18 -4.03
N GLY A 207 -25.30 -4.03 -4.03
CA GLY A 207 -24.61 -3.50 -2.85
C GLY A 207 -25.55 -3.25 -1.67
N ALA A 208 -26.72 -2.66 -1.91
CA ALA A 208 -27.72 -2.42 -0.87
C ALA A 208 -28.24 -3.73 -0.22
N VAL A 209 -28.31 -4.81 -1.00
CA VAL A 209 -28.75 -6.14 -0.51
C VAL A 209 -27.61 -6.90 0.16
N ALA A 210 -26.41 -6.93 -0.44
CA ALA A 210 -25.29 -7.73 0.04
C ALA A 210 -24.59 -7.11 1.27
N ASN A 211 -24.63 -5.79 1.45
CA ASN A 211 -23.97 -5.09 2.55
C ASN A 211 -24.42 -5.56 3.96
N PRO A 212 -25.73 -5.65 4.29
CA PRO A 212 -26.17 -6.20 5.57
C PRO A 212 -25.61 -7.60 5.86
N PHE A 213 -25.57 -8.48 4.86
CA PHE A 213 -25.03 -9.83 5.02
C PHE A 213 -23.51 -9.81 5.20
N ALA A 214 -22.78 -9.02 4.41
CA ALA A 214 -21.34 -8.87 4.54
C ALA A 214 -20.95 -8.35 5.94
N ARG A 215 -21.69 -7.35 6.47
CA ARG A 215 -21.47 -6.82 7.82
C ARG A 215 -21.81 -7.82 8.92
N ALA A 216 -22.92 -8.55 8.78
CA ALA A 216 -23.27 -9.60 9.73
C ALA A 216 -22.21 -10.70 9.76
N LEU A 217 -21.68 -11.08 8.58
CA LEU A 217 -20.61 -12.07 8.46
C LEU A 217 -19.30 -11.57 9.05
N SER A 218 -18.92 -10.31 8.79
CA SER A 218 -17.76 -9.66 9.40
C SER A 218 -17.88 -9.67 10.93
N SER A 219 -19.04 -9.26 11.48
CA SER A 219 -19.31 -9.23 12.92
C SER A 219 -19.24 -10.63 13.54
N PHE A 220 -19.74 -11.65 12.84
CA PHE A 220 -19.65 -13.04 13.29
C PHE A 220 -18.21 -13.56 13.34
N TRP A 221 -17.34 -13.06 12.46
CA TRP A 221 -15.94 -13.46 12.38
C TRP A 221 -14.97 -12.59 13.19
N GLU A 222 -15.41 -11.49 13.81
CA GLU A 222 -14.56 -10.61 14.63
C GLU A 222 -13.87 -11.34 15.79
N GLN A 223 -14.42 -12.47 16.24
CA GLN A 223 -13.87 -13.33 17.28
C GLN A 223 -13.13 -14.56 16.75
N SER A 224 -13.01 -14.71 15.42
CA SER A 224 -12.33 -15.84 14.80
C SER A 224 -10.88 -15.49 14.48
N GLU A 225 -9.94 -16.17 15.12
CA GLU A 225 -8.51 -16.03 14.80
C GLU A 225 -8.23 -16.46 13.35
N GLY A 226 -7.43 -15.67 12.62
CA GLY A 226 -6.97 -16.00 11.27
C GLY A 226 -7.93 -15.62 10.14
N ARG A 227 -8.95 -14.79 10.41
CA ARG A 227 -9.86 -14.20 9.40
C ARG A 227 -9.74 -12.69 9.30
N ASP A 228 -8.59 -12.20 9.70
CA ASP A 228 -8.39 -10.79 10.04
C ASP A 228 -8.51 -9.89 8.80
N ASP A 229 -8.12 -10.39 7.62
CA ASP A 229 -8.24 -9.69 6.34
C ASP A 229 -9.68 -9.69 5.84
N GLU A 230 -10.41 -10.81 5.96
CA GLU A 230 -11.82 -10.89 5.60
C GLU A 230 -12.68 -9.99 6.49
N VAL A 231 -12.41 -9.98 7.80
CA VAL A 231 -13.07 -9.11 8.77
C VAL A 231 -12.85 -7.64 8.41
N ALA A 232 -11.65 -7.27 7.95
CA ALA A 232 -11.34 -5.91 7.53
C ALA A 232 -12.01 -5.52 6.20
N ILE A 233 -11.93 -6.38 5.17
CA ILE A 233 -12.51 -6.13 3.84
C ILE A 233 -14.04 -6.08 3.86
N LEU A 234 -14.68 -6.95 4.64
CA LEU A 234 -16.14 -7.02 4.75
C LEU A 234 -16.73 -5.96 5.70
N GLY A 235 -15.88 -5.40 6.58
CA GLY A 235 -16.26 -4.38 7.55
C GLY A 235 -15.36 -3.14 7.50
N PRO A 236 -15.17 -2.49 6.33
CA PRO A 236 -14.30 -1.32 6.24
C PRO A 236 -14.85 -0.20 7.12
N ARG A 237 -13.96 0.43 7.89
CA ARG A 237 -14.33 1.55 8.74
C ARG A 237 -14.22 2.83 7.95
N ARG A 238 -15.36 3.37 7.54
CA ARG A 238 -15.40 4.72 6.97
C ARG A 238 -14.96 5.73 8.01
N ASN A 239 -14.05 6.60 7.61
CA ASN A 239 -13.51 7.64 8.45
C ASN A 239 -14.42 8.87 8.44
N GLU A 240 -14.36 9.65 9.52
CA GLU A 240 -15.00 10.97 9.57
C GLU A 240 -14.36 11.89 8.53
N ASP A 241 -15.14 12.80 7.96
CA ASP A 241 -14.69 13.65 6.85
C ASP A 241 -13.44 14.47 7.21
N GLU A 242 -13.33 14.94 8.46
CA GLU A 242 -12.16 15.65 8.97
C GLU A 242 -10.90 14.76 8.99
N LEU A 243 -11.02 13.53 9.47
CA LEU A 243 -9.92 12.57 9.48
C LEU A 243 -9.51 12.18 8.06
N THR A 244 -10.47 11.91 7.18
CA THR A 244 -10.20 11.62 5.77
C THR A 244 -9.49 12.79 5.12
N HIS A 245 -9.91 14.03 5.39
CA HIS A 245 -9.24 15.22 4.88
C HIS A 245 -7.81 15.31 5.40
N ARG A 246 -7.60 15.15 6.71
CA ARG A 246 -6.26 15.16 7.33
C ARG A 246 -5.33 14.11 6.71
N LEU A 247 -5.78 12.85 6.60
CA LEU A 247 -4.99 11.77 6.03
C LEU A 247 -4.64 12.04 4.56
N ARG A 248 -5.57 12.58 3.78
CA ARG A 248 -5.32 12.96 2.39
C ARG A 248 -4.34 14.12 2.26
N THR A 249 -4.41 15.11 3.16
CA THR A 249 -3.46 16.23 3.18
C THR A 249 -2.05 15.72 3.48
N LEU A 250 -1.88 14.91 4.54
CA LEU A 250 -0.58 14.29 4.87
C LEU A 250 -0.04 13.43 3.72
N ALA A 251 -0.92 12.63 3.10
CA ALA A 251 -0.56 11.82 1.95
C ALA A 251 -0.16 12.66 0.72
N SER A 252 -0.80 13.81 0.48
CA SER A 252 -0.40 14.71 -0.61
C SER A 252 0.91 15.45 -0.29
N GLU A 253 1.15 15.84 0.95
CA GLU A 253 2.42 16.44 1.40
C GLU A 253 3.60 15.46 1.26
N SER A 254 3.36 14.16 1.42
CA SER A 254 4.38 13.12 1.22
C SER A 254 4.92 13.09 -0.21
N ILE A 255 4.14 13.52 -1.21
CA ILE A 255 4.59 13.60 -2.61
C ILE A 255 5.74 14.60 -2.75
N ASP A 256 5.68 15.73 -2.06
CA ASP A 256 6.73 16.74 -2.13
C ASP A 256 8.00 16.25 -1.42
N ALA A 257 7.87 15.60 -0.27
CA ALA A 257 8.98 14.93 0.41
C ALA A 257 9.62 13.83 -0.47
N PHE A 258 8.79 13.04 -1.17
CA PHE A 258 9.23 12.06 -2.16
C PHE A 258 10.02 12.72 -3.30
N ARG A 259 9.52 13.82 -3.88
CA ARG A 259 10.19 14.56 -4.96
C ARG A 259 11.53 15.13 -4.51
N ASP A 260 11.60 15.64 -3.29
CA ASP A 260 12.86 16.12 -2.70
C ASP A 260 13.85 14.96 -2.50
N GLY A 261 13.36 13.79 -2.08
CA GLY A 261 14.17 12.58 -2.01
C GLY A 261 14.65 12.06 -3.34
N LEU A 262 13.82 12.13 -4.38
CA LEU A 262 14.22 11.75 -5.74
C LEU A 262 15.41 12.59 -6.22
N ARG A 263 15.46 13.90 -5.91
CA ARG A 263 16.59 14.78 -6.27
C ARG A 263 17.87 14.51 -5.47
N GLN A 264 17.73 13.90 -4.29
CA GLN A 264 18.82 13.63 -3.35
C GLN A 264 19.19 12.14 -3.29
N GLU A 265 18.67 11.32 -4.19
CA GLU A 265 18.83 9.85 -4.20
C GLU A 265 18.47 9.22 -2.84
N TYR A 266 17.50 9.81 -2.13
CA TYR A 266 16.99 9.37 -0.83
C TYR A 266 18.04 9.26 0.30
N ARG A 267 19.16 9.99 0.19
CA ARG A 267 20.22 9.99 1.21
C ARG A 267 19.76 10.57 2.55
N GLN A 268 18.80 11.49 2.52
CA GLN A 268 18.25 12.11 3.71
C GLN A 268 17.20 11.25 4.44
N LEU A 269 16.73 10.16 3.82
CA LEU A 269 15.72 9.29 4.41
C LEU A 269 16.36 8.36 5.45
N ALA A 270 15.96 8.48 6.71
CA ALA A 270 16.41 7.61 7.78
C ALA A 270 15.58 6.32 7.83
N ASN A 271 16.19 5.21 8.27
CA ASN A 271 15.46 3.98 8.52
C ASN A 271 14.51 4.17 9.70
N ARG A 272 13.22 4.05 9.41
CA ARG A 272 12.15 4.15 10.40
C ARG A 272 11.20 2.98 10.28
N ASN A 273 10.62 2.60 11.40
CA ASN A 273 9.44 1.75 11.42
C ASN A 273 8.30 2.57 10.78
N LEU A 274 7.67 2.04 9.74
CA LEU A 274 6.67 2.76 8.97
C LEU A 274 5.38 2.99 9.77
N SER A 275 5.09 2.15 10.76
CA SER A 275 3.95 2.30 11.67
C SER A 275 4.23 3.34 12.77
N THR A 276 5.32 3.17 13.52
CA THR A 276 5.60 4.02 14.70
C THR A 276 6.37 5.30 14.38
N GLY A 277 7.00 5.37 13.20
CA GLY A 277 7.93 6.44 12.83
C GLY A 277 9.25 6.43 13.61
N GLU A 278 9.48 5.46 14.51
CA GLU A 278 10.69 5.37 15.32
C GLU A 278 11.90 4.97 14.48
N LEU A 279 13.07 5.52 14.80
CA LEU A 279 14.33 5.15 14.15
C LEU A 279 14.68 3.69 14.46
N THR A 280 14.99 2.92 13.43
CA THR A 280 15.27 1.48 13.56
C THR A 280 16.75 1.17 13.48
N HIS A 281 17.53 2.06 12.85
CA HIS A 281 19.00 2.07 12.88
C HIS A 281 19.49 3.52 12.85
N PRO A 282 20.49 3.91 13.65
CA PRO A 282 21.17 5.20 13.47
C PRO A 282 21.90 5.19 12.10
N ASN A 283 21.86 6.30 11.37
CA ASN A 283 22.63 6.44 10.14
C ASN A 283 24.11 6.28 10.48
N GLU A 284 24.85 5.45 9.73
CA GLU A 284 26.29 5.22 9.96
C GLU A 284 27.15 6.50 9.79
N ASP A 285 26.57 7.59 9.26
CA ASP A 285 27.22 8.90 9.13
C ASP A 285 27.20 9.75 10.44
N GLU A 286 26.65 9.24 11.55
CA GLU A 286 26.66 9.92 12.87
C GLU A 286 27.61 9.27 13.91
N SER A 287 28.52 8.35 13.52
CA SER A 287 29.54 7.77 14.41
C SER A 287 30.96 8.20 14.08
#